data_AF-A0A2K8NZR8-F1
#
_entry.id   AF-A0A2K8NZR8-F1
#
_cell.length_a   1.000
_cell.length_b   1.000
_cell.length_c   1.000
_cell.angle_alpha   90.00
_cell.angle_beta   90.00
_cell.angle_gamma   90.00
#
_symmetry.space_group_name_H-M   'P 1'
#
loop_
_entity.id
_entity.type
_entity.pdbx_description
1 polymer ?
#
loop_
_entity_poly.entity_id
_entity_poly.type
_entity_poly.pdbx_seq_one_letter_code
_entity_poly.pdbx_strand_id
1 'polypeptide(L)'
;MPTSVRKVPNSIRAKITNMSSMFIGASSFNQNIDAWDTSNVTEMNNMFNNAKKFNQNIGSWKTSNVTSMKNVFKNALSFNDDISAWDTSKVTDMSNMFNGAIKFNQNIGAWKTSNVTNMSNMFYYAVAFNQDLSN
;
A
#
# COMPACT_ATOMS: atom_id res chain seq x y z
N MET A 1 -6.94 -18.01 -4.94
CA MET A 1 -7.92 -17.17 -4.23
C MET A 1 -9.19 -17.08 -5.08
N PRO A 2 -10.40 -17.04 -4.51
CA PRO A 2 -11.63 -17.03 -5.29
C PRO A 2 -11.69 -15.77 -6.15
N THR A 3 -11.92 -15.93 -7.45
CA THR A 3 -12.03 -14.85 -8.45
C THR A 3 -13.32 -14.03 -8.33
N SER A 4 -14.04 -14.16 -7.20
CA SER A 4 -15.47 -13.83 -7.08
C SER A 4 -15.83 -12.95 -5.89
N VAL A 5 -14.89 -12.24 -5.25
CA VAL A 5 -15.25 -11.17 -4.29
C VAL A 5 -15.87 -10.00 -5.07
N ARG A 6 -17.19 -10.07 -5.28
CA ARG A 6 -17.94 -9.14 -6.12
C ARG A 6 -18.17 -7.79 -5.43
N LYS A 7 -18.16 -7.76 -4.09
CA LYS A 7 -18.23 -6.54 -3.28
C LYS A 7 -17.45 -6.70 -1.98
N VAL A 8 -16.75 -5.63 -1.59
CA VAL A 8 -16.12 -5.49 -0.28
C VAL A 8 -17.09 -4.77 0.66
N PRO A 9 -17.01 -4.96 1.99
CA PRO A 9 -17.83 -4.19 2.91
C PRO A 9 -17.47 -2.71 2.85
N ASN A 10 -18.46 -1.83 3.03
CA ASN A 10 -18.24 -0.37 3.04
C ASN A 10 -17.43 0.11 4.26
N SER A 11 -17.28 -0.74 5.28
CA SER A 11 -16.45 -0.50 6.46
C SER A 11 -15.94 -1.82 7.01
N ILE A 12 -14.72 -1.83 7.51
CA ILE A 12 -14.21 -2.90 8.37
C ILE A 12 -14.28 -2.47 9.83
N ARG A 13 -14.33 -3.43 10.76
CA ARG A 13 -14.34 -3.14 12.19
C ARG A 13 -12.92 -2.88 12.69
N ALA A 14 -12.79 -1.99 13.68
CA ALA A 14 -11.54 -1.63 14.35
C ALA A 14 -10.72 -2.81 14.93
N LYS A 15 -11.16 -4.06 14.85
CA LYS A 15 -10.41 -5.21 15.39
C LYS A 15 -9.46 -5.86 14.38
N ILE A 16 -9.49 -5.45 13.11
CA ILE A 16 -8.59 -6.04 12.10
C ILE A 16 -7.17 -5.52 12.33
N THR A 17 -6.26 -6.43 12.64
CA THR A 17 -4.83 -6.13 12.81
C THR A 17 -4.00 -6.55 11.60
N ASN A 18 -4.49 -7.47 10.77
CA ASN A 18 -3.75 -8.01 9.63
C ASN A 18 -4.59 -7.90 8.35
N MET A 19 -4.08 -7.13 7.38
CA MET A 19 -4.63 -6.94 6.04
C MET A 19 -3.78 -7.61 4.96
N SER A 20 -2.80 -8.41 5.36
CA SER A 20 -1.86 -9.03 4.43
C SER A 20 -2.59 -9.86 3.39
N SER A 21 -2.18 -9.71 2.13
CA SER A 21 -2.67 -10.48 0.98
C SER A 21 -4.18 -10.35 0.71
N MET A 22 -4.90 -9.39 1.29
CA MET A 22 -6.36 -9.29 1.16
C MET A 22 -6.84 -9.16 -0.30
N PHE A 23 -6.08 -8.45 -1.15
CA PHE A 23 -6.36 -8.26 -2.57
C PHE A 23 -5.22 -8.73 -3.47
N ILE A 24 -4.40 -9.69 -3.01
CA ILE A 24 -3.31 -10.23 -3.83
C ILE A 24 -3.87 -10.88 -5.10
N GLY A 25 -3.35 -10.46 -6.26
CA GLY A 25 -3.78 -10.94 -7.57
C GLY A 25 -5.18 -10.49 -7.99
N ALA A 26 -5.85 -9.62 -7.23
CA ALA A 26 -7.17 -9.09 -7.56
C ALA A 26 -7.06 -8.03 -8.68
N SER A 27 -6.67 -8.47 -9.88
CA SER A 27 -6.25 -7.61 -10.99
C SER A 27 -7.28 -6.57 -11.44
N SER A 28 -8.57 -6.85 -11.20
CA SER A 28 -9.69 -5.97 -11.55
C SER A 28 -10.28 -5.21 -10.36
N PHE A 29 -9.75 -5.38 -9.14
CA PHE A 29 -10.24 -4.70 -7.95
C PHE A 29 -9.95 -3.19 -8.01
N ASN A 30 -10.98 -2.38 -7.79
CA ASN A 30 -10.90 -0.92 -7.72
C ASN A 30 -12.11 -0.33 -6.97
N GLN A 31 -12.62 -1.03 -5.96
CA GLN A 31 -13.80 -0.57 -5.20
C GLN A 31 -13.36 0.37 -4.09
N ASN A 32 -14.17 1.39 -3.81
CA ASN A 32 -13.90 2.35 -2.74
C ASN A 32 -13.82 1.64 -1.37
N ILE A 33 -12.73 1.89 -0.66
CA ILE A 33 -12.40 1.38 0.68
C ILE A 33 -11.85 2.48 1.60
N ASP A 34 -12.07 3.75 1.25
CA ASP A 34 -11.63 4.92 2.03
C ASP A 34 -12.18 4.90 3.46
N ALA A 35 -13.44 4.47 3.63
CA ALA A 35 -14.13 4.44 4.92
C ALA A 35 -13.71 3.29 5.86
N TRP A 36 -12.64 2.58 5.56
CA TRP A 36 -12.15 1.48 6.38
C TRP A 36 -11.36 2.00 7.58
N ASP A 37 -11.73 1.56 8.77
CA ASP A 37 -10.96 1.87 9.97
C ASP A 37 -9.71 0.97 10.07
N THR A 38 -8.56 1.54 9.71
CA THR A 38 -7.26 0.85 9.76
C THR A 38 -6.49 1.12 11.05
N SER A 39 -7.09 1.75 12.07
CA SER A 39 -6.35 2.24 13.25
C SER A 39 -5.58 1.17 14.03
N ASN A 40 -6.01 -0.09 13.94
CA ASN A 40 -5.39 -1.22 14.65
C ASN A 40 -4.59 -2.14 13.72
N VAL A 41 -4.46 -1.80 12.43
CA VAL A 41 -3.70 -2.61 11.47
C VAL A 41 -2.21 -2.50 11.77
N THR A 42 -1.56 -3.64 11.90
CA THR A 42 -0.12 -3.79 12.08
C THR A 42 0.56 -4.37 10.84
N GLU A 43 -0.14 -5.16 10.03
CA GLU A 43 0.44 -5.88 8.89
C GLU A 43 -0.33 -5.61 7.58
N MET A 44 0.37 -5.12 6.54
CA MET A 44 -0.21 -4.84 5.21
C MET A 44 0.48 -5.60 4.07
N ASN A 45 1.25 -6.65 4.37
CA ASN A 45 2.10 -7.33 3.39
C ASN A 45 1.31 -7.82 2.17
N ASN A 46 1.77 -7.50 0.96
CA ASN A 46 1.16 -7.92 -0.30
C ASN A 46 -0.31 -7.49 -0.49
N MET A 47 -0.83 -6.52 0.28
CA MET A 47 -2.27 -6.22 0.30
C MET A 47 -2.86 -6.00 -1.10
N PHE A 48 -2.18 -5.24 -1.97
CA PHE A 48 -2.57 -4.96 -3.35
C PHE A 48 -1.58 -5.49 -4.40
N ASN A 49 -0.76 -6.48 -4.03
CA ASN A 49 0.21 -7.07 -4.94
C ASN A 49 -0.51 -7.69 -6.16
N ASN A 50 -0.16 -7.26 -7.37
CA ASN A 50 -0.82 -7.58 -8.65
C ASN A 50 -2.31 -7.12 -8.76
N ALA A 51 -2.76 -6.18 -7.93
CA ALA A 51 -4.06 -5.51 -8.10
C ALA A 51 -3.95 -4.42 -9.20
N LYS A 52 -3.77 -4.86 -10.45
CA LYS A 52 -3.35 -4.01 -11.58
C LYS A 52 -4.21 -2.76 -11.82
N LYS A 53 -5.52 -2.82 -11.56
CA LYS A 53 -6.47 -1.71 -11.74
C LYS A 53 -6.72 -0.86 -10.49
N PHE A 54 -6.13 -1.21 -9.34
CA PHE A 54 -6.39 -0.51 -8.09
C PHE A 54 -5.80 0.91 -8.13
N ASN A 55 -6.65 1.90 -7.90
CA ASN A 55 -6.34 3.32 -7.72
C ASN A 55 -7.52 3.97 -7.00
N GLN A 56 -7.66 3.68 -5.71
CA GLN A 56 -8.68 4.30 -4.85
C GLN A 56 -8.02 5.10 -3.74
N ASN A 57 -8.71 6.17 -3.32
CA ASN A 57 -8.28 7.03 -2.23
C ASN A 57 -8.16 6.22 -0.93
N ILE A 58 -6.92 6.09 -0.44
CA ILE A 58 -6.55 5.45 0.81
C ILE A 58 -5.57 6.34 1.61
N GLY A 59 -5.43 7.62 1.23
CA GLY A 59 -4.54 8.55 1.93
C GLY A 59 -5.00 8.84 3.36
N SER A 60 -6.29 8.65 3.64
CA SER A 60 -6.91 8.83 4.96
C SER A 60 -6.62 7.69 5.95
N TRP A 61 -6.06 6.57 5.48
CA TRP A 61 -5.82 5.40 6.31
C TRP A 61 -4.82 5.69 7.42
N LYS A 62 -5.14 5.21 8.62
CA LYS A 62 -4.27 5.28 9.80
C LYS A 62 -3.25 4.15 9.71
N THR A 63 -1.98 4.49 9.49
CA THR A 63 -0.88 3.53 9.36
C THR A 63 0.12 3.56 10.53
N SER A 64 -0.14 4.36 11.58
CA SER A 64 0.78 4.58 12.71
C SER A 64 1.10 3.33 13.56
N ASN A 65 0.41 2.22 13.32
CA ASN A 65 0.65 0.93 13.95
C ASN A 65 1.25 -0.12 13.00
N VAL A 66 1.38 0.20 11.71
CA VAL A 66 1.88 -0.72 10.69
C VAL A 66 3.38 -0.91 10.86
N THR A 67 3.80 -2.17 10.94
CA THR A 67 5.20 -2.58 11.09
C THR A 67 5.80 -3.08 9.79
N SER A 68 4.99 -3.53 8.83
CA SER A 68 5.48 -4.02 7.54
C SER A 68 4.57 -3.63 6.37
N MET A 69 5.20 -3.08 5.32
CA MET A 69 4.58 -2.64 4.05
C MET A 69 5.21 -3.35 2.84
N LYS A 70 5.75 -4.56 3.04
CA LYS A 70 6.35 -5.37 1.99
C LYS A 70 5.37 -5.66 0.85
N ASN A 71 5.81 -5.43 -0.39
CA ASN A 71 5.06 -5.68 -1.62
C ASN A 71 3.65 -5.05 -1.71
N VAL A 72 3.28 -4.05 -0.89
CA VAL A 72 1.87 -3.57 -0.81
C VAL A 72 1.30 -3.25 -2.20
N PHE A 73 2.04 -2.51 -3.03
CA PHE A 73 1.64 -2.09 -4.38
C PHE A 73 2.49 -2.74 -5.49
N LYS A 74 3.15 -3.87 -5.21
CA LYS A 74 3.94 -4.58 -6.21
C LYS A 74 3.05 -4.91 -7.43
N ASN A 75 3.44 -4.49 -8.63
CA ASN A 75 2.69 -4.63 -9.88
C ASN A 75 1.27 -4.03 -9.84
N ALA A 76 0.97 -3.07 -8.96
CA ALA A 76 -0.27 -2.30 -8.98
C ALA A 76 -0.17 -1.21 -10.06
N LEU A 77 -0.29 -1.63 -11.33
CA LEU A 77 0.07 -0.82 -12.49
C LEU A 77 -0.65 0.54 -12.58
N SER A 78 -1.86 0.64 -12.02
CA SER A 78 -2.68 1.85 -12.08
C SER A 78 -2.53 2.77 -10.89
N PHE A 79 -1.90 2.31 -9.80
CA PHE A 79 -1.89 3.02 -8.53
C PHE A 79 -1.01 4.28 -8.60
N ASN A 80 -1.60 5.41 -8.25
CA ASN A 80 -0.95 6.72 -8.16
C ASN A 80 -1.74 7.67 -7.24
N ASP A 81 -2.52 7.16 -6.29
CA ASP A 81 -3.23 8.01 -5.33
C ASP A 81 -2.31 8.45 -4.20
N ASP A 82 -2.61 9.65 -3.67
CA ASP A 82 -1.82 10.29 -2.63
C ASP A 82 -1.85 9.50 -1.31
N ILE A 83 -0.65 9.17 -0.84
CA ILE A 83 -0.36 8.47 0.42
C ILE A 83 0.72 9.20 1.22
N SER A 84 0.99 10.47 0.91
CA SER A 84 1.94 11.32 1.63
C SER A 84 1.65 11.40 3.13
N ALA A 85 0.37 11.30 3.52
CA ALA A 85 -0.10 11.38 4.89
C ALA A 85 0.11 10.11 5.73
N TRP A 86 0.57 9.00 5.12
CA TRP A 86 0.82 7.76 5.85
C TRP A 86 1.96 7.95 6.87
N ASP A 87 1.70 7.55 8.11
CA ASP A 87 2.72 7.43 9.14
C ASP A 87 3.49 6.12 8.95
N THR A 88 4.75 6.22 8.54
CA THR A 88 5.67 5.08 8.34
C THR A 88 6.65 4.89 9.49
N SER A 89 6.50 5.64 10.60
CA SER A 89 7.49 5.69 11.68
C SER A 89 7.82 4.36 12.34
N LYS A 90 6.92 3.37 12.28
CA LYS A 90 7.12 2.01 12.84
C LYS A 90 7.46 0.96 11.79
N VAL A 91 7.48 1.31 10.51
CA VAL A 91 7.69 0.35 9.43
C VAL A 91 9.15 -0.08 9.40
N THR A 92 9.38 -1.40 9.33
CA THR A 92 10.72 -1.98 9.25
C THR A 92 11.03 -2.60 7.88
N ASP A 93 10.02 -3.00 7.10
CA ASP A 93 10.18 -3.58 5.75
C ASP A 93 9.29 -2.87 4.73
N MET A 94 9.92 -2.27 3.71
CA MET A 94 9.30 -1.66 2.52
C MET A 94 9.77 -2.33 1.23
N SER A 95 10.35 -3.53 1.31
CA SER A 95 10.90 -4.24 0.16
C SER A 95 9.83 -4.43 -0.91
N ASN A 96 10.20 -4.10 -2.15
CA ASN A 96 9.36 -4.19 -3.34
C ASN A 96 8.01 -3.45 -3.25
N MET A 97 7.83 -2.50 -2.32
CA MET A 97 6.52 -1.86 -2.06
C MET A 97 5.86 -1.31 -3.33
N PHE A 98 6.64 -0.69 -4.23
CA PHE A 98 6.20 -0.13 -5.51
C PHE A 98 6.86 -0.83 -6.71
N ASN A 99 7.43 -2.02 -6.54
CA ASN A 99 8.09 -2.73 -7.64
C ASN A 99 7.09 -2.99 -8.77
N GLY A 100 7.34 -2.44 -9.96
CA GLY A 100 6.44 -2.53 -11.12
C GLY A 100 5.17 -1.69 -11.01
N ALA A 101 5.04 -0.78 -10.04
CA ALA A 101 3.95 0.20 -9.97
C ALA A 101 4.22 1.35 -10.96
N ILE A 102 4.10 1.06 -12.27
CA ILE A 102 4.61 1.90 -13.35
C ILE A 102 4.05 3.34 -13.40
N LYS A 103 2.90 3.61 -12.78
CA LYS A 103 2.27 4.93 -12.72
C LYS A 103 2.52 5.71 -11.43
N PHE A 104 3.06 5.06 -10.40
CA PHE A 104 3.23 5.69 -9.09
C PHE A 104 4.28 6.80 -9.15
N ASN A 105 3.88 8.02 -8.77
CA ASN A 105 4.75 9.19 -8.72
C ASN A 105 4.32 10.21 -7.65
N GLN A 106 3.77 9.73 -6.53
CA GLN A 106 3.33 10.61 -5.44
C GLN A 106 4.49 11.00 -4.53
N ASN A 107 4.45 12.23 -4.02
CA ASN A 107 5.46 12.75 -3.11
C ASN A 107 5.38 12.03 -1.75
N ILE A 108 6.33 11.15 -1.52
CA ILE A 108 6.52 10.40 -0.26
C ILE A 108 7.79 10.84 0.46
N GLY A 109 8.36 11.98 0.06
CA GLY A 109 9.52 12.58 0.68
C GLY A 109 9.26 13.03 2.11
N ALA A 110 8.08 12.90 2.70
CA ALA A 110 7.85 13.16 4.13
C ALA A 110 7.88 11.89 5.01
N TRP A 111 8.01 10.71 4.39
CA TRP A 111 7.97 9.45 5.12
C TRP A 111 9.19 9.27 6.04
N LYS A 112 8.91 8.76 7.25
CA LYS A 112 9.92 8.44 8.25
C LYS A 112 10.46 7.04 7.99
N THR A 113 11.72 6.96 7.59
CA THR A 113 12.35 5.70 7.14
C THR A 113 13.48 5.22 8.06
N SER A 114 13.72 5.91 9.18
CA SER A 114 14.82 5.61 10.11
C SER A 114 14.77 4.21 10.73
N ASN A 115 13.59 3.59 10.80
CA ASN A 115 13.40 2.23 11.32
C ASN A 115 13.37 1.15 10.21
N VAL A 116 13.40 1.56 8.93
CA VAL A 116 13.33 0.62 7.81
C VAL A 116 14.68 -0.06 7.64
N THR A 117 14.70 -1.38 7.79
CA THR A 117 15.89 -2.20 7.61
C THR A 117 15.97 -2.84 6.23
N ASN A 118 14.86 -2.83 5.47
CA ASN A 118 14.81 -3.39 4.12
C ASN A 118 13.98 -2.53 3.15
N MET A 119 14.65 -1.96 2.15
CA MET A 119 14.04 -1.25 1.01
C MET A 119 14.40 -1.87 -0.34
N SER A 120 14.87 -3.13 -0.34
CA SER A 120 15.30 -3.80 -1.57
C SER A 120 14.22 -3.73 -2.65
N ASN A 121 14.62 -3.28 -3.84
CA ASN A 121 13.75 -3.17 -5.03
C ASN A 121 12.48 -2.32 -4.84
N MET A 122 12.42 -1.41 -3.85
CA MET A 122 11.20 -0.64 -3.54
C MET A 122 10.57 0.01 -4.77
N PHE A 123 11.39 0.60 -5.66
CA PHE A 123 10.96 1.25 -6.91
C PHE A 123 11.46 0.53 -8.17
N TYR A 124 11.87 -0.74 -8.08
CA TYR A 124 12.32 -1.48 -9.26
C TYR A 124 11.20 -1.53 -10.31
N TYR A 125 11.46 -1.16 -11.56
CA TYR A 125 10.44 -0.99 -12.61
C TYR A 125 9.30 0.02 -12.32
N ALA A 126 9.41 0.88 -11.31
CA ALA A 126 8.48 2.00 -11.10
C ALA A 126 8.87 3.19 -12.00
N VAL A 127 8.66 3.04 -13.31
CA VAL A 127 9.27 3.91 -14.34
C VAL A 127 8.84 5.38 -14.28
N ALA A 128 7.67 5.69 -13.71
CA ALA A 128 7.20 7.06 -13.58
C ALA A 128 7.74 7.78 -12.33
N PHE A 129 8.31 7.04 -11.37
CA PHE A 129 8.71 7.62 -10.09
C PHE A 129 9.95 8.51 -10.25
N ASN A 130 9.79 9.79 -9.91
CA ASN A 130 10.86 10.79 -10.00
C ASN A 130 10.84 11.81 -8.84
N GLN A 131 10.23 11.45 -7.71
CA GLN A 131 10.10 12.35 -6.56
C GLN A 131 11.40 12.44 -5.77
N ASP A 132 11.60 13.60 -5.13
CA ASP A 132 12.69 13.81 -4.19
C ASP A 132 12.48 12.96 -2.92
N LEU A 133 13.56 12.33 -2.47
CA LEU A 133 13.62 11.49 -1.27
C LEU A 133 14.69 11.96 -0.28
N SER A 134 15.29 13.13 -0.50
CA SER A 134 16.26 13.72 0.41
C SER A 134 15.54 14.25 1.66
N ASN A 135 15.57 13.46 2.72
CA ASN A 135 15.07 13.76 4.07
C ASN A 135 16.21 13.77 5.08
#